data_AF-A0A7W6M597-F1
#
_entry.id   AF-A0A7W6M597-F1
#
_cell.length_a   1.000
_cell.length_b   1.000
_cell.length_c   1.000
_cell.angle_alpha   90.00
_cell.angle_beta   90.00
_cell.angle_gamma   90.00
#
_symmetry.space_group_name_H-M   'P 1'
#
loop_
_entity.id
_entity.type
_entity.pdbx_description
1 polymer ?
#
loop_
_entity_poly.entity_id
_entity_poly.type
_entity_poly.pdbx_seq_one_letter_code
_entity_poly.pdbx_strand_id
1 'polypeptide(L)'
;MSALQLTKTKMKEGMWQGIITGMGEDAPRVEVTHENAVISDILLTHNQSADHWTLSIPIPPQAIADGIQTLIIRDVETDTKIGHVTLIAADELTDDLRAEVDLLRAELDMLKSAFRRHCVETT
;
A
#
# COMPACT_ATOMS: atom_id res chain seq x y z
N MET A 1 -1.87 24.47 13.28
CA MET A 1 -2.00 23.85 11.95
C MET A 1 -2.35 22.39 12.19
N SER A 2 -3.52 21.98 11.75
CA SER A 2 -3.96 20.58 11.84
C SER A 2 -3.06 19.75 10.91
N ALA A 3 -2.46 18.69 11.43
CA ALA A 3 -1.69 17.77 10.59
C ALA A 3 -2.67 17.03 9.68
N LEU A 4 -2.54 17.23 8.38
CA LEU A 4 -3.31 16.49 7.38
C LEU A 4 -3.17 14.98 7.61
N GLN A 5 -4.30 14.29 7.69
CA GLN A 5 -4.32 12.84 7.83
C GLN A 5 -4.78 12.20 6.52
N LEU A 6 -3.94 11.32 5.97
CA LEU A 6 -4.27 10.53 4.79
C LEU A 6 -4.60 9.09 5.16
N THR A 7 -5.78 8.62 4.77
CA THR A 7 -6.22 7.24 4.95
C THR A 7 -6.47 6.59 3.60
N LYS A 8 -5.76 5.49 3.29
CA LYS A 8 -5.98 4.70 2.07
C LYS A 8 -7.39 4.11 2.06
N THR A 9 -8.09 4.19 0.92
CA THR A 9 -9.41 3.57 0.74
C THR A 9 -9.35 2.36 -0.18
N LYS A 10 -8.85 2.51 -1.41
CA LYS A 10 -8.76 1.43 -2.39
C LYS A 10 -7.69 1.68 -3.45
N MET A 11 -7.31 0.63 -4.16
CA MET A 11 -6.53 0.71 -5.38
C MET A 11 -7.14 -0.25 -6.40
N LYS A 12 -7.48 0.25 -7.59
CA LYS A 12 -8.12 -0.54 -8.65
C LYS A 12 -7.85 0.12 -10.01
N GLU A 13 -7.67 -0.68 -11.07
CA GLU A 13 -7.55 -0.18 -12.45
C GLU A 13 -6.44 0.88 -12.62
N GLY A 14 -5.31 0.71 -11.90
CA GLY A 14 -4.20 1.67 -11.94
C GLY A 14 -4.50 2.99 -11.22
N MET A 15 -5.60 3.09 -10.48
CA MET A 15 -5.95 4.27 -9.68
C MET A 15 -5.85 3.94 -8.19
N TRP A 16 -4.97 4.64 -7.48
CA TRP A 16 -4.92 4.62 -6.02
C TRP A 16 -5.81 5.72 -5.45
N GLN A 17 -6.53 5.43 -4.37
CA GLN A 17 -7.40 6.39 -3.72
C GLN A 17 -7.20 6.43 -2.20
N GLY A 18 -7.31 7.62 -1.65
CA GLY A 18 -7.26 7.90 -0.23
C GLY A 18 -8.14 9.08 0.15
N ILE A 19 -8.49 9.15 1.43
CA ILE A 19 -9.23 10.25 2.03
C ILE A 19 -8.25 11.10 2.83
N ILE A 20 -8.30 12.41 2.62
CA ILE A 20 -7.58 13.41 3.39
C ILE A 20 -8.58 14.12 4.31
N THR A 21 -8.27 14.12 5.60
CA THR A 21 -9.00 14.86 6.63
C THR A 21 -8.08 15.86 7.32
N GLY A 22 -8.66 16.82 8.04
CA GLY A 22 -7.91 17.87 8.74
C GLY A 22 -7.75 19.17 7.96
N MET A 23 -8.35 19.25 6.78
CA MET A 23 -8.64 20.48 6.03
C MET A 23 -10.16 20.60 5.87
N GLY A 24 -10.70 21.81 6.03
CA GLY A 24 -12.12 22.09 5.83
C GLY A 24 -12.43 22.33 4.35
N GLU A 25 -13.10 23.45 4.04
CA GLU A 25 -13.53 23.78 2.67
C GLU A 25 -12.37 24.10 1.71
N ASP A 26 -11.19 24.47 2.22
CA ASP A 26 -10.04 24.77 1.39
C ASP A 26 -9.38 23.48 0.86
N ALA A 27 -9.08 23.46 -0.44
CA ALA A 27 -8.43 22.32 -1.07
C ALA A 27 -6.99 22.14 -0.54
N PRO A 28 -6.61 20.95 -0.05
CA PRO A 28 -5.25 20.70 0.38
C PRO A 28 -4.30 20.76 -0.82
N ARG A 29 -3.14 21.42 -0.66
CA ARG A 29 -2.09 21.42 -1.68
C ARG A 29 -1.22 20.19 -1.51
N VAL A 30 -1.52 19.16 -2.28
CA VAL A 30 -0.82 17.88 -2.21
C VAL A 30 0.06 17.70 -3.44
N GLU A 31 1.28 17.22 -3.22
CA GLU A 31 2.16 16.76 -4.28
C GLU A 31 2.43 15.26 -4.10
N VAL A 32 2.48 14.53 -5.23
CA VAL A 32 2.86 13.12 -5.25
C VAL A 32 4.09 12.96 -6.12
N THR A 33 5.10 12.27 -5.60
CA THR A 33 6.37 12.01 -6.29
C THR A 33 6.70 10.54 -6.36
N HIS A 34 7.29 10.09 -7.47
CA HIS A 34 7.94 8.79 -7.64
C HIS A 34 9.38 9.05 -8.11
N GLU A 35 10.38 8.51 -7.40
CA GLU A 35 11.80 8.76 -7.71
C GLU A 35 12.18 10.25 -7.88
N ASN A 36 11.55 11.12 -7.08
CA ASN A 36 11.67 12.59 -7.15
C ASN A 36 11.06 13.25 -8.41
N ALA A 37 10.39 12.49 -9.27
CA ALA A 37 9.57 13.03 -10.36
C ALA A 37 8.13 13.27 -9.87
N VAL A 38 7.59 14.45 -10.16
CA VAL A 38 6.21 14.82 -9.80
C VAL A 38 5.21 14.12 -10.71
N ILE A 39 4.17 13.54 -10.11
CA ILE A 39 3.02 12.95 -10.82
C ILE A 39 1.95 14.04 -10.96
N SER A 40 1.76 14.54 -12.18
CA SER A 40 0.89 15.71 -12.43
C SER A 40 -0.61 15.40 -12.45
N ASP A 41 -1.00 14.15 -12.75
CA ASP A 41 -2.39 13.77 -13.02
C ASP A 41 -3.19 13.38 -11.76
N ILE A 42 -2.84 13.96 -10.61
CA ILE A 42 -3.57 13.72 -9.36
C ILE A 42 -4.90 14.48 -9.35
N LEU A 43 -5.93 13.86 -8.77
CA LEU A 43 -7.26 14.44 -8.66
C LEU A 43 -7.66 14.57 -7.19
N LEU A 44 -8.16 15.75 -6.82
CA LEU A 44 -8.71 16.04 -5.50
C LEU A 44 -10.19 16.41 -5.65
N THR A 45 -11.06 15.61 -5.03
CA THR A 45 -12.51 15.84 -5.06
C THR A 45 -13.02 16.06 -3.64
N HIS A 46 -13.63 17.21 -3.38
CA HIS A 46 -14.24 17.49 -2.09
C HIS A 46 -15.56 16.73 -1.91
N ASN A 47 -15.71 16.03 -0.79
CA ASN A 47 -16.96 15.45 -0.36
C ASN A 47 -17.59 16.34 0.72
N GLN A 48 -18.40 17.30 0.29
CA GLN A 48 -19.06 18.28 1.16
C GLN A 48 -19.92 17.65 2.26
N SER A 49 -20.56 16.50 1.98
CA SER A 49 -21.44 15.82 2.94
C SER A 49 -20.69 15.16 4.09
N ALA A 50 -19.42 14.81 3.88
CA ALA A 50 -18.62 14.05 4.83
C ALA A 50 -17.31 14.78 5.21
N ASP A 51 -17.22 16.07 4.90
CA ASP A 51 -16.15 17.01 5.25
C ASP A 51 -14.73 16.43 5.06
N HIS A 52 -14.48 15.90 3.85
CA HIS A 52 -13.18 15.34 3.52
C HIS A 52 -12.87 15.43 2.03
N TRP A 53 -11.58 15.28 1.71
CA TRP A 53 -11.07 15.31 0.35
C TRP A 53 -10.71 13.90 -0.12
N THR A 54 -11.19 13.51 -1.28
CA THR A 54 -10.76 12.27 -1.94
C THR A 54 -9.59 12.56 -2.85
N LEU A 55 -8.42 12.03 -2.53
CA LEU A 55 -7.23 12.04 -3.37
C LEU A 55 -7.23 10.80 -4.26
N SER A 56 -7.14 10.99 -5.57
CA SER A 56 -6.96 9.92 -6.54
C SER A 56 -5.64 10.13 -7.29
N ILE A 57 -4.81 9.09 -7.32
CA ILE A 57 -3.47 9.11 -7.88
C ILE A 57 -3.42 8.03 -8.97
N PRO A 58 -3.27 8.40 -10.25
CA PRO A 58 -2.98 7.42 -11.29
C PRO A 58 -1.57 6.87 -11.06
N ILE A 59 -1.45 5.55 -11.05
CA ILE A 59 -0.17 4.87 -10.93
C ILE A 59 0.59 5.04 -12.26
N PRO A 60 1.73 5.73 -12.28
CA PRO A 60 2.48 5.93 -13.50
C PRO A 60 3.06 4.59 -13.96
N PRO A 61 3.11 4.31 -15.28
CA PRO A 61 3.69 3.08 -15.80
C PRO A 61 5.13 2.84 -15.32
N GLN A 62 5.90 3.91 -15.11
CA GLN A 62 7.28 3.86 -14.60
C GLN A 62 7.37 3.31 -13.18
N ALA A 63 6.30 3.42 -12.37
CA ALA A 63 6.25 2.84 -11.02
C ALA A 63 5.81 1.37 -11.02
N ILE A 64 5.49 0.80 -12.19
CA ILE A 64 5.24 -0.64 -12.38
C ILE A 64 6.55 -1.26 -12.84
N ALA A 65 7.45 -1.48 -11.88
CA ALA A 65 8.79 -2.02 -12.11
C ALA A 65 9.12 -3.04 -11.01
N ASP A 66 10.10 -3.90 -11.28
CA ASP A 66 10.53 -4.96 -10.36
C ASP A 66 10.90 -4.39 -8.98
N GLY A 67 10.63 -5.20 -7.96
CA GLY A 67 10.88 -4.85 -6.57
C GLY A 67 9.82 -3.93 -5.96
N ILE A 68 10.25 -3.10 -5.01
CA ILE A 68 9.38 -2.21 -4.22
C ILE A 68 9.49 -0.78 -4.75
N GLN A 69 8.37 -0.27 -5.26
CA GLN A 69 8.25 1.10 -5.74
C GLN A 69 7.41 1.91 -4.75
N THR A 70 7.87 3.12 -4.41
CA THR A 70 7.20 3.99 -3.42
C THR A 70 6.87 5.34 -4.03
N LEU A 71 5.59 5.71 -4.00
CA LEU A 71 5.14 7.06 -4.28
C LEU A 71 4.99 7.79 -2.95
N ILE A 72 5.55 9.00 -2.84
CA ILE A 72 5.49 9.81 -1.63
C ILE A 72 4.44 10.89 -1.81
N ILE A 73 3.56 11.05 -0.82
CA ILE A 73 2.49 12.05 -0.80
C ILE A 73 2.85 13.08 0.25
N ARG A 74 2.97 14.34 -0.15
CA ARG A 74 3.38 15.46 0.71
C ARG A 74 2.36 16.58 0.67
N ASP A 75 2.24 17.27 1.79
CA ASP A 75 1.61 18.58 1.86
C ASP A 75 2.65 19.64 1.45
N VAL A 76 2.33 20.43 0.43
CA VAL A 76 3.20 21.46 -0.13
C VAL A 76 3.31 22.68 0.79
N GLU A 77 2.28 22.97 1.59
CA GLU A 77 2.30 24.15 2.47
C GLU A 77 3.24 23.96 3.66
N THR A 78 3.27 22.74 4.19
CA THR A 78 4.06 22.38 5.37
C THR A 78 5.33 21.59 5.05
N ASP A 79 5.59 21.30 3.76
CA ASP A 79 6.66 20.41 3.27
C ASP A 79 6.74 19.09 4.06
N THR A 80 5.58 18.58 4.47
CA THR A 80 5.49 17.42 5.36
C THR A 80 4.94 16.21 4.61
N LYS A 81 5.58 15.05 4.79
CA LYS A 81 5.07 13.78 4.28
C LYS A 81 3.78 13.41 5.02
N ILE A 82 2.67 13.32 4.29
CA ILE A 82 1.37 12.92 4.83
C ILE A 82 1.06 11.45 4.56
N GLY A 83 1.76 10.82 3.60
CA GLY A 83 1.60 9.40 3.34
C GLY A 83 2.47 8.88 2.20
N HIS A 84 2.19 7.64 1.79
CA HIS A 84 2.86 6.99 0.68
C HIS A 84 1.98 5.89 0.06
N VAL A 85 2.31 5.51 -1.18
CA VAL A 85 1.80 4.32 -1.86
C VAL A 85 2.96 3.36 -2.08
N THR A 86 2.79 2.10 -1.72
CA THR A 86 3.75 1.04 -2.01
C THR A 86 3.19 0.14 -3.10
N LEU A 87 3.95 -0.02 -4.17
CA LEU A 87 3.71 -1.01 -5.22
C LEU A 87 4.80 -2.07 -5.10
N ILE A 88 4.40 -3.33 -5.15
CA ILE A 88 5.32 -4.46 -5.08
C ILE A 88 5.05 -5.28 -6.33
N ALA A 89 5.97 -5.25 -7.29
CA ALA A 89 6.02 -6.21 -8.37
C ALA A 89 7.04 -7.28 -7.99
N ALA A 90 6.70 -8.55 -8.23
CA ALA A 90 7.58 -9.66 -7.87
C ALA A 90 8.95 -9.48 -8.53
N ASP A 91 10.00 -9.59 -7.72
CA ASP A 91 11.37 -9.80 -8.16
C ASP A 91 11.70 -11.29 -7.97
N GLU A 92 12.70 -11.81 -8.68
CA GLU A 92 13.13 -13.21 -8.68
C GLU A 92 13.38 -13.75 -7.27
N LEU A 93 13.76 -12.89 -6.31
CA LEU A 93 13.93 -13.22 -4.89
C LEU A 93 12.66 -13.69 -4.16
N THR A 94 11.48 -13.32 -4.67
CA THR A 94 10.19 -13.62 -4.02
C THR A 94 9.76 -15.07 -4.22
N ASP A 95 10.22 -15.71 -5.29
CA ASP A 95 9.88 -17.10 -5.60
C ASP A 95 10.72 -18.08 -4.79
N ASP A 96 12.00 -17.80 -4.53
CA ASP A 96 12.84 -18.58 -3.62
C ASP A 96 12.26 -18.62 -2.20
N LEU A 97 11.82 -17.46 -1.70
CA LEU A 97 11.25 -17.35 -0.35
C LEU A 97 9.89 -18.08 -0.26
N ARG A 98 9.12 -18.11 -1.35
CA ARG A 98 7.88 -18.89 -1.43
C ARG A 98 8.15 -20.40 -1.46
N ALA A 99 9.17 -20.84 -2.20
CA ALA A 99 9.59 -22.23 -2.24
C ALA A 99 10.04 -22.73 -0.85
N GLU A 100 10.81 -21.93 -0.12
CA GLU A 100 11.21 -22.22 1.27
C GLU A 100 10.01 -22.31 2.23
N VAL A 101 9.02 -21.41 2.09
CA VAL A 101 7.78 -21.47 2.89
C VAL A 101 6.95 -22.73 2.59
N ASP A 102 6.89 -23.15 1.33
CA ASP A 102 6.18 -24.36 0.95
C ASP A 102 6.88 -25.64 1.44
N LEU A 103 8.22 -25.66 1.45
CA LEU A 103 9.03 -26.69 2.10
C LEU A 103 8.75 -26.77 3.61
N LEU A 104 8.76 -25.63 4.31
CA LEU A 104 8.45 -25.57 5.74
C LEU A 104 7.04 -26.10 6.06
N ARG A 105 6.06 -25.84 5.18
CA ARG A 105 4.69 -26.40 5.33
C ARG A 105 4.66 -27.91 5.15
N ALA A 106 5.38 -28.44 4.16
CA ALA A 106 5.46 -29.87 3.93
C ALA A 106 6.05 -30.59 5.15
N GLU A 107 7.14 -30.07 5.72
CA GLU A 107 7.75 -30.60 6.94
C GLU A 107 6.79 -30.54 8.13
N LEU A 108 6.08 -29.42 8.32
CA LEU A 108 5.07 -29.28 9.38
C LEU A 108 3.93 -30.28 9.23
N ASP A 109 3.48 -30.56 8.02
CA ASP A 109 2.39 -31.52 7.78
C ASP A 109 2.85 -32.97 8.00
N MET A 110 4.10 -33.29 7.69
CA MET A 110 4.71 -34.57 8.08
C MET A 110 4.75 -34.71 9.61
N LEU A 111 5.15 -33.66 10.33
CA LEU A 111 5.20 -33.64 11.79
C LEU A 111 3.80 -33.80 12.41
N LYS A 112 2.79 -33.08 11.90
CA LYS A 112 1.38 -33.26 12.31
C LYS A 112 0.87 -34.66 12.06
N SER A 113 1.24 -35.29 10.94
CA SER A 113 0.86 -36.65 10.59
C SER A 113 1.41 -37.66 11.61
N ALA A 114 2.71 -37.57 11.89
CA ALA A 114 3.38 -38.44 12.86
C ALA A 114 2.80 -38.25 14.28
N PHE A 115 2.55 -37.01 14.69
CA PHE A 115 1.97 -36.69 15.98
C PHE A 115 0.54 -37.26 16.13
N ARG A 116 -0.31 -37.08 15.11
CA ARG A 116 -1.67 -37.67 15.11
C ARG A 116 -1.63 -39.18 15.24
N ARG A 117 -0.73 -39.85 14.52
CA ARG A 117 -0.56 -41.30 14.63
C ARG A 117 -0.15 -41.72 16.05
N HIS A 118 0.81 -41.02 16.64
CA HIS A 118 1.27 -41.29 18.01
C HIS A 118 0.17 -41.13 19.07
N CYS A 119 -0.69 -40.10 18.94
CA CYS A 119 -1.83 -39.92 19.85
C CYS A 119 -2.86 -41.07 19.76
N VAL A 120 -3.05 -41.64 18.57
CA VAL A 120 -3.96 -42.78 18.36
C VAL A 120 -3.34 -44.08 18.88
N GLU A 121 -2.03 -44.27 18.72
CA GLU A 121 -1.31 -45.47 19.18
C GLU A 121 -1.11 -45.52 20.71
N THR A 122 -1.21 -44.39 21.40
CA THR A 122 -0.96 -44.27 22.84
C THR A 122 -2.26 -44.15 23.68
N THR A 123 -3.43 -44.35 23.06
CA THR A 123 -4.73 -44.49 23.75
C THR A 123 -5.19 -45.94 23.70
#